data_AF-A0A1X7UWW3-F1
#
_entry.id   AF-A0A1X7UWW3-F1
#
_cell.length_a   1.000
_cell.length_b   1.000
_cell.length_c   1.000
_cell.angle_alpha   90.00
_cell.angle_beta   90.00
_cell.angle_gamma   90.00
#
_symmetry.space_group_name_H-M   'P 1'
#
loop_
_entity.id
_entity.type
_entity.pdbx_description
1 polymer ?
#
loop_
_entity_poly.entity_id
_entity_poly.type
_entity_poly.pdbx_seq_one_letter_code
_entity_poly.pdbx_strand_id
1 'polypeptide(L)'
;IVAPEPFDCSRSEEWARWSRRFERFRSVSGLAEKSGESKVNTLVYYMGDSADNILESFGLGKEEQKDYLTVHDRVQEEGEPVEIFITALHKLVATCEYKTLHDEMIQDRIVVGIHNQALSERMQLDKKLTLESATKLARENEAVKMQQTEM
;
A
#
# COMPACT_ATOMS: atom_id res chain seq x y z
N ILE A 1 -3.83 -23.00 12.67
CA ILE A 1 -4.43 -21.66 12.47
C ILE A 1 -5.47 -21.79 11.36
N VAL A 2 -6.58 -21.06 11.41
CA VAL A 2 -7.57 -21.04 10.32
C VAL A 2 -7.28 -19.84 9.44
N ALA A 3 -7.28 -20.06 8.13
CA ALA A 3 -7.12 -18.98 7.17
C ALA A 3 -8.29 -17.99 7.25
N PRO A 4 -8.08 -16.69 6.95
CA PRO A 4 -9.19 -15.76 6.86
C PRO A 4 -10.17 -16.20 5.77
N GLU A 5 -11.44 -15.83 5.93
CA GLU A 5 -12.39 -15.95 4.82
C GLU A 5 -11.92 -15.08 3.65
N PRO A 6 -12.23 -15.47 2.40
CA PRO A 6 -11.94 -14.63 1.24
C PRO A 6 -12.47 -13.21 1.45
N PHE A 7 -11.66 -12.22 1.09
CA PHE A 7 -12.05 -10.83 1.14
C PHE A 7 -13.17 -10.58 0.15
N ASP A 8 -14.22 -9.92 0.62
CA ASP A 8 -15.26 -9.42 -0.25
C ASP A 8 -14.82 -8.08 -0.81
N CYS A 9 -14.36 -8.07 -2.07
CA CYS A 9 -13.97 -6.87 -2.79
C CYS A 9 -15.13 -5.91 -3.09
N SER A 10 -16.35 -6.15 -2.60
CA SER A 10 -17.44 -5.17 -2.51
C SER A 10 -17.63 -4.52 -1.12
N ARG A 11 -16.83 -4.90 -0.10
CA ARG A 11 -16.81 -4.35 1.28
C ARG A 11 -15.42 -3.85 1.76
N SER A 12 -14.92 -2.72 1.25
CA SER A 12 -13.57 -2.21 1.54
C SER A 12 -13.45 -1.53 2.87
N GLU A 13 -14.56 -1.11 3.47
CA GLU A 13 -14.58 -0.71 4.87
C GLU A 13 -14.04 -1.84 5.77
N GLU A 14 -14.11 -3.10 5.30
CA GLU A 14 -13.55 -4.24 5.99
C GLU A 14 -12.09 -4.52 5.64
N TRP A 15 -11.51 -3.86 4.62
CA TRP A 15 -10.13 -4.08 4.17
C TRP A 15 -9.14 -3.94 5.31
N ALA A 16 -9.22 -2.84 6.08
CA ALA A 16 -8.31 -2.60 7.19
C ALA A 16 -8.36 -3.73 8.24
N ARG A 17 -9.56 -4.27 8.51
CA ARG A 17 -9.73 -5.40 9.44
C ARG A 17 -9.24 -6.71 8.83
N TRP A 18 -9.56 -6.94 7.56
CA TRP A 18 -9.22 -8.15 6.83
C TRP A 18 -7.71 -8.25 6.59
N SER A 19 -7.06 -7.21 6.08
CA SER A 19 -5.61 -7.15 5.86
C SER A 19 -4.84 -7.41 7.16
N ARG A 20 -5.23 -6.80 8.28
CA ARG A 20 -4.64 -7.09 9.60
C ARG A 20 -4.79 -8.57 10.00
N ARG A 21 -5.90 -9.21 9.65
CA ARG A 21 -6.13 -10.64 9.91
C ARG A 21 -5.31 -11.52 8.97
N PHE A 22 -5.17 -11.13 7.72
CA PHE A 22 -4.33 -11.78 6.73
C PHE A 22 -2.85 -11.70 7.11
N GLU A 23 -2.35 -10.55 7.57
CA GLU A 23 -0.97 -10.39 8.05
C GLU A 23 -0.67 -11.30 9.25
N ARG A 24 -1.61 -11.40 10.19
CA ARG A 24 -1.49 -12.36 11.30
C ARG A 24 -1.42 -13.79 10.79
N PHE A 25 -2.29 -14.15 9.85
CA PHE A 25 -2.26 -15.47 9.20
C PHE A 25 -0.92 -15.70 8.49
N ARG A 26 -0.39 -14.72 7.75
CA ARG A 26 0.88 -14.81 7.02
C ARG A 26 2.03 -15.12 7.98
N SER A 27 2.09 -14.43 9.12
CA SER A 27 3.12 -14.61 10.14
C SER A 27 3.06 -15.98 10.82
N VAL A 28 1.87 -16.46 11.18
CA VAL A 28 1.73 -17.68 12.01
C VAL A 28 1.56 -18.97 11.22
N SER A 29 1.30 -18.89 9.90
CA SER A 29 1.11 -20.06 9.04
C SER A 29 2.40 -20.56 8.38
N GLY A 30 3.52 -19.86 8.57
CA GLY A 30 4.76 -20.11 7.85
C GLY A 30 4.76 -19.54 6.42
N LEU A 31 3.75 -18.72 6.06
CA LEU A 31 3.67 -18.08 4.75
C LEU A 31 4.70 -16.95 4.63
N ALA A 32 5.05 -16.29 5.73
CA ALA A 32 6.05 -15.23 5.78
C ALA A 32 7.45 -15.69 5.30
N GLU A 33 7.75 -16.98 5.43
CA GLU A 33 9.03 -17.61 5.08
C GLU A 33 9.03 -18.18 3.65
N LYS A 34 7.89 -18.22 2.96
CA LYS A 34 7.80 -18.70 1.58
C LYS A 34 8.40 -17.70 0.57
N SER A 35 8.46 -18.08 -0.70
CA SER A 35 8.83 -17.14 -1.78
C SER A 35 7.86 -15.97 -1.85
N GLY A 36 8.33 -14.80 -2.31
CA GLY A 36 7.48 -13.63 -2.51
C GLY A 36 6.28 -13.94 -3.42
N GLU A 37 6.52 -14.64 -4.54
CA GLU A 37 5.49 -15.14 -5.44
C GLU A 37 4.42 -15.99 -4.73
N SER A 38 4.82 -16.90 -3.83
CA SER A 38 3.84 -17.69 -3.07
C SER A 38 3.03 -16.84 -2.11
N LYS A 39 3.63 -15.80 -1.52
CA LYS A 39 2.92 -14.85 -0.63
C LYS A 39 1.90 -14.05 -1.42
N VAL A 40 2.31 -13.52 -2.59
CA VAL A 40 1.45 -12.78 -3.51
C VAL A 40 0.30 -13.65 -3.98
N ASN A 41 0.57 -14.82 -4.57
CA ASN A 41 -0.48 -15.71 -5.07
C ASN A 41 -1.48 -16.10 -3.98
N THR A 42 -1.00 -16.31 -2.75
CA THR A 42 -1.89 -16.58 -1.61
C THR A 42 -2.74 -15.35 -1.29
N LEU A 43 -2.16 -14.15 -1.22
CA LEU A 43 -2.90 -12.90 -1.00
C LEU A 43 -3.99 -12.72 -2.05
N VAL A 44 -3.64 -12.83 -3.34
CA VAL A 44 -4.56 -12.68 -4.48
C VAL A 44 -5.70 -13.68 -4.41
N TYR A 45 -5.38 -14.95 -4.16
CA TYR A 45 -6.39 -16.00 -4.00
C TYR A 45 -7.40 -15.67 -2.90
N TYR A 46 -6.92 -15.19 -1.75
CA TYR A 46 -7.80 -14.80 -0.65
C TYR A 46 -8.45 -13.42 -0.87
N MET A 47 -7.97 -12.58 -1.78
CA MET A 47 -8.62 -11.32 -2.16
C MET A 47 -9.81 -11.52 -3.11
N GLY A 48 -9.91 -12.69 -3.76
CA GLY A 48 -11.04 -13.08 -4.62
C GLY A 48 -10.92 -12.58 -6.06
N ASP A 49 -11.96 -12.79 -6.86
CA ASP A 49 -11.91 -12.65 -8.33
C ASP A 49 -11.55 -11.24 -8.84
N SER A 50 -11.73 -10.20 -8.02
CA SER A 50 -11.32 -8.83 -8.38
C SER A 50 -9.83 -8.59 -8.20
N ALA A 51 -9.11 -9.45 -7.50
CA ALA A 51 -7.72 -9.26 -7.13
C ALA A 51 -6.76 -9.29 -8.33
N ASP A 52 -7.00 -10.18 -9.30
CA ASP A 52 -6.19 -10.26 -10.52
C ASP A 52 -6.32 -8.98 -11.35
N ASN A 53 -7.55 -8.46 -11.52
CA ASN A 53 -7.78 -7.19 -12.22
C ASN A 53 -7.09 -6.02 -11.50
N ILE A 54 -7.09 -6.03 -10.16
CA ILE A 54 -6.40 -5.04 -9.34
C ILE A 54 -4.88 -5.14 -9.55
N LEU A 55 -4.29 -6.34 -9.49
CA LEU A 55 -2.86 -6.53 -9.76
C LEU A 55 -2.46 -6.12 -11.17
N GLU A 56 -3.23 -6.49 -12.18
CA GLU A 56 -2.99 -6.10 -13.56
C GLU A 56 -3.04 -4.57 -13.72
N SER A 57 -3.96 -3.91 -13.00
CA SER A 57 -4.06 -2.45 -13.01
C SER A 57 -2.84 -1.74 -12.41
N PHE A 58 -2.03 -2.44 -11.60
CA PHE A 58 -0.83 -1.85 -10.99
C PHE A 58 0.31 -1.63 -12.00
N GLY A 59 0.25 -2.29 -13.17
CA GLY A 59 1.25 -2.13 -14.23
C GLY A 59 2.65 -2.63 -13.86
N LEU A 60 2.74 -3.49 -12.83
CA LEU A 60 3.99 -4.02 -12.30
C LEU A 60 4.65 -4.99 -13.29
N GLY A 61 5.98 -4.93 -13.37
CA GLY A 61 6.79 -5.92 -14.07
C GLY A 61 6.76 -7.29 -13.38
N LYS A 62 7.22 -8.33 -14.10
CA LYS A 62 7.15 -9.73 -13.63
C LYS A 62 7.90 -10.00 -12.31
N GLU A 63 8.96 -9.25 -12.03
CA GLU A 63 9.71 -9.41 -10.78
C GLU A 63 9.05 -8.66 -9.62
N GLU A 64 8.45 -7.50 -9.88
CA GLU A 64 7.71 -6.71 -8.88
C GLU A 64 6.42 -7.39 -8.45
N GLN A 65 5.75 -8.10 -9.36
CA GLN A 65 4.59 -8.96 -9.03
C GLN A 65 4.93 -10.10 -8.07
N LYS A 66 6.22 -10.42 -7.89
CA LYS A 66 6.67 -11.41 -6.91
C LYS A 66 7.04 -10.76 -5.58
N ASP A 67 7.17 -9.45 -5.52
CA ASP A 67 7.46 -8.77 -4.27
C ASP A 67 6.17 -8.57 -3.48
N TYR A 68 6.10 -9.24 -2.31
CA TYR A 68 4.92 -9.21 -1.48
C TYR A 68 4.59 -7.81 -0.98
N LEU A 69 5.61 -7.02 -0.62
CA LEU A 69 5.40 -5.68 -0.10
C LEU A 69 4.90 -4.78 -1.22
N THR A 70 5.47 -4.86 -2.42
CA THR A 70 5.01 -4.10 -3.60
C THR A 70 3.58 -4.40 -4.02
N VAL A 71 3.15 -5.67 -3.89
CA VAL A 71 1.77 -6.07 -4.25
C VAL A 71 0.77 -5.77 -3.13
N HIS A 72 1.14 -6.01 -1.88
CA HIS A 72 0.29 -5.70 -0.73
C HIS A 72 0.15 -4.18 -0.52
N ASP A 73 1.25 -3.45 -0.72
CA ASP A 73 1.38 -2.01 -0.48
C ASP A 73 2.01 -1.33 -1.71
N ARG A 74 1.39 -0.27 -2.23
CA ARG A 74 2.10 0.60 -3.18
C ARG A 74 3.09 1.42 -2.38
N VAL A 75 4.38 1.15 -2.57
CA VAL A 75 5.50 1.85 -1.92
C VAL A 75 6.22 2.73 -2.92
N GLN A 76 6.69 3.90 -2.50
CA GLN A 76 7.50 4.82 -3.31
C GLN A 76 8.87 4.19 -3.60
N GLU A 77 9.25 4.12 -4.87
CA GLU A 77 10.54 3.60 -5.29
C GLU A 77 11.70 4.55 -4.96
N GLU A 78 12.93 4.02 -4.92
CA GLU A 78 14.12 4.86 -4.73
C GLU A 78 14.27 5.83 -5.91
N GLY A 79 14.27 7.13 -5.61
CA GLY A 79 14.35 8.19 -6.63
C GLY A 79 13.03 8.47 -7.36
N GLU A 80 11.94 7.77 -7.05
CA GLU A 80 10.61 8.12 -7.56
C GLU A 80 10.13 9.44 -6.92
N PRO A 81 9.74 10.46 -7.70
CA PRO A 81 9.19 11.69 -7.13
C PRO A 81 7.89 11.42 -6.37
N VAL A 82 7.73 12.06 -5.20
CA VAL A 82 6.55 11.94 -4.33
C VAL A 82 5.25 12.18 -5.11
N GLU A 83 5.25 13.12 -6.06
CA GLU A 83 4.07 13.42 -6.86
C GLU A 83 3.63 12.26 -7.77
N ILE A 84 4.60 11.52 -8.32
CA ILE A 84 4.33 10.34 -9.17
C ILE A 84 3.74 9.23 -8.32
N PHE A 85 4.32 8.99 -7.14
CA PHE A 85 3.81 8.04 -6.16
C PHE A 85 2.36 8.35 -5.76
N ILE A 86 2.06 9.59 -5.34
CA ILE A 86 0.71 10.01 -4.94
C ILE A 86 -0.28 9.89 -6.11
N THR A 87 0.14 10.27 -7.32
CA THR A 87 -0.68 10.10 -8.52
C THR A 87 -1.00 8.63 -8.80
N ALA A 88 -0.03 7.73 -8.62
CA ALA A 88 -0.24 6.30 -8.75
C ALA A 88 -1.26 5.79 -7.73
N LEU A 89 -1.19 6.25 -6.47
CA LEU A 89 -2.18 5.92 -5.43
C LEU A 89 -3.59 6.37 -5.81
N HIS A 90 -3.75 7.60 -6.33
CA HIS A 90 -5.05 8.09 -6.79
C HIS A 90 -5.61 7.26 -7.95
N LYS A 91 -4.78 6.85 -8.91
CA LYS A 91 -5.19 5.95 -10.00
C LYS A 91 -5.62 4.58 -9.47
N LEU A 92 -4.89 4.07 -8.49
CA LEU A 92 -5.14 2.78 -7.83
C LEU A 92 -6.52 2.72 -7.17
N VAL A 93 -6.88 3.78 -6.46
CA VAL A 93 -8.18 3.84 -5.79
C VAL A 93 -9.29 4.26 -6.74
N ALA A 94 -9.00 4.98 -7.83
CA ALA A 94 -10.01 5.38 -8.81
C ALA A 94 -10.69 4.19 -9.51
N THR A 95 -10.00 3.06 -9.66
CA THR A 95 -10.56 1.79 -10.15
C THR A 95 -11.30 1.00 -9.06
N CYS A 96 -11.18 1.43 -7.81
CA CYS A 96 -11.75 0.79 -6.64
C CYS A 96 -13.19 1.32 -6.42
N GLU A 97 -14.15 0.43 -6.18
CA GLU A 97 -15.59 0.78 -6.08
C GLU A 97 -15.95 1.68 -4.88
N TYR A 98 -14.98 1.96 -4.01
CA TYR A 98 -15.18 2.52 -2.67
C TYR A 98 -14.87 3.99 -2.55
N LYS A 99 -15.59 4.76 -3.35
CA LYS A 99 -15.38 6.20 -3.55
C LYS A 99 -15.31 7.01 -2.26
N THR A 100 -16.06 6.64 -1.23
CA THR A 100 -16.09 7.37 0.05
C THR A 100 -14.87 7.14 0.93
N LEU A 101 -14.09 6.07 0.67
CA LEU A 101 -12.91 5.70 1.45
C LEU A 101 -11.60 5.98 0.72
N HIS A 102 -11.66 6.52 -0.52
CA HIS A 102 -10.48 6.80 -1.34
C HIS A 102 -9.46 7.63 -0.57
N ASP A 103 -9.90 8.69 0.11
CA ASP A 103 -8.99 9.61 0.80
C ASP A 103 -8.27 8.93 1.98
N GLU A 104 -9.00 8.15 2.78
CA GLU A 104 -8.43 7.40 3.91
C GLU A 104 -7.48 6.30 3.42
N MET A 105 -7.83 5.60 2.33
CA MET A 105 -6.98 4.57 1.72
C MET A 105 -5.70 5.16 1.15
N ILE A 106 -5.77 6.30 0.47
CA ILE A 106 -4.57 6.99 -0.05
C ILE A 106 -3.72 7.48 1.11
N GLN A 107 -4.33 8.08 2.13
CA GLN A 107 -3.62 8.56 3.31
C GLN A 107 -2.81 7.45 3.99
N ASP A 108 -3.44 6.31 4.29
CA ASP A 108 -2.77 5.17 4.91
C ASP A 108 -1.63 4.64 4.03
N ARG A 109 -1.84 4.59 2.71
CA ARG A 109 -0.81 4.17 1.75
C ARG A 109 0.35 5.17 1.63
N ILE A 110 0.11 6.47 1.76
CA ILE A 110 1.20 7.46 1.83
C ILE A 110 2.03 7.23 3.10
N VAL A 111 1.37 7.03 4.24
CA VAL A 111 2.05 6.85 5.53
C VAL A 111 2.94 5.62 5.51
N VAL A 112 2.44 4.49 5.03
CA VAL A 112 3.18 3.21 5.03
C VAL A 112 4.14 3.11 3.85
N GLY A 113 3.78 3.67 2.70
CA GLY A 113 4.48 3.47 1.45
C GLY A 113 5.55 4.51 1.11
N ILE A 114 5.64 5.63 1.82
CA ILE A 114 6.66 6.65 1.51
C ILE A 114 8.09 6.14 1.77
N HIS A 115 9.01 6.42 0.86
CA HIS A 115 10.39 5.92 0.94
C HIS A 115 11.15 6.49 2.15
N ASN A 116 10.78 7.69 2.60
CA ASN A 116 11.40 8.30 3.77
C ASN A 116 10.87 7.71 5.08
N GLN A 117 11.62 6.75 5.63
CA GLN A 117 11.27 6.07 6.88
C GLN A 117 11.04 7.02 8.07
N ALA A 118 11.87 8.05 8.25
CA ALA A 118 11.70 8.99 9.35
C ALA A 118 10.43 9.83 9.22
N LEU A 119 10.02 10.13 7.98
CA LEU A 119 8.76 10.82 7.72
C LEU A 119 7.56 9.89 7.94
N SER A 120 7.66 8.64 7.49
CA SER A 120 6.64 7.60 7.74
C SER A 120 6.34 7.48 9.24
N GLU A 121 7.36 7.30 10.07
CA GLU A 121 7.23 7.21 11.53
C GLU A 121 6.58 8.46 12.13
N ARG A 122 6.95 9.66 11.65
CA ARG A 122 6.35 10.92 12.10
C ARG A 122 4.86 10.99 11.77
N MET A 123 4.48 10.59 10.55
CA MET A 123 3.08 10.57 10.11
C MET A 123 2.24 9.57 10.90
N GLN A 124 2.79 8.39 11.22
CA GLN A 124 2.11 7.37 12.03
C GLN A 124 1.75 7.84 13.45
N LEU A 125 2.51 8.80 14.01
CA LEU A 125 2.27 9.35 15.34
C LEU A 125 1.19 10.46 15.35
N ASP A 126 0.80 11.00 14.20
CA ASP A 126 -0.20 12.05 14.10
C ASP A 126 -1.63 11.48 14.00
N LYS A 127 -2.33 11.49 15.13
CA LYS A 127 -3.72 11.00 15.23
C LYS A 127 -4.75 11.85 14.47
N LYS A 128 -4.37 13.04 14.00
CA LYS A 128 -5.24 13.96 13.25
C LYS A 128 -4.80 14.09 11.80
N LEU A 129 -3.88 13.25 11.36
CA LEU A 129 -3.43 13.24 9.98
C LEU A 129 -4.63 13.11 9.04
N THR A 130 -4.58 13.87 7.96
CA THR A 130 -5.52 13.82 6.83
C THR A 130 -4.74 13.63 5.54
N LEU A 131 -5.39 13.16 4.47
CA LEU A 131 -4.77 13.05 3.14
C LEU A 131 -4.07 14.36 2.70
N GLU A 132 -4.73 15.50 2.89
CA GLU A 132 -4.19 16.82 2.53
C GLU A 132 -2.87 17.10 3.28
N SER A 133 -2.88 16.91 4.60
CA SER A 133 -1.69 17.13 5.43
C SER A 133 -0.57 16.13 5.14
N ALA A 134 -0.90 14.85 4.90
CA ALA A 134 0.08 13.82 4.53
C ALA A 134 0.77 14.15 3.20
N THR A 135 -0.02 14.53 2.20
CA THR A 135 0.47 14.95 0.87
C THR A 135 1.38 16.16 0.97
N LYS A 136 0.97 17.18 1.75
CA LYS A 136 1.78 18.38 1.97
C LYS A 136 3.11 18.05 2.63
N LEU A 137 3.09 17.26 3.72
CA LEU A 137 4.30 16.88 4.44
C LEU A 137 5.26 16.05 3.58
N ALA A 138 4.73 15.17 2.72
CA ALA A 138 5.53 14.39 1.77
C ALA A 138 6.28 15.28 0.78
N ARG A 139 5.56 16.20 0.12
CA ARG A 139 6.14 17.16 -0.85
C ARG A 139 7.18 18.08 -0.21
N GLU A 140 6.87 18.67 0.95
CA GLU A 140 7.79 19.56 1.66
C GLU A 140 9.08 18.85 2.06
N ASN A 141 8.98 17.59 2.50
CA ASN A 141 10.13 16.80 2.91
C ASN A 141 11.05 16.44 1.73
N GLU A 142 10.48 16.09 0.58
CA GLU A 142 11.23 15.85 -0.66
C GLU A 142 12.00 17.10 -1.10
N ALA A 143 11.33 18.26 -1.13
CA ALA A 143 11.95 19.53 -1.51
C ALA A 143 13.13 19.90 -0.60
N VAL A 144 12.99 19.72 0.72
CA VAL A 144 14.08 19.95 1.69
C VAL A 144 15.25 19.01 1.44
N LYS A 145 15.01 17.73 1.17
CA LYS A 145 16.07 16.76 0.86
C LYS A 145 16.80 17.09 -0.44
N MET A 146 16.09 17.52 -1.48
CA MET A 146 16.70 17.94 -2.74
C MET A 146 17.65 19.13 -2.53
N GLN A 147 17.21 20.17 -1.81
CA GLN A 147 18.04 21.34 -1.49
C GLN A 147 19.29 20.98 -0.67
N GLN A 148 19.19 20.01 0.24
CA GLN A 148 20.32 19.53 1.04
C GLN A 148 21.33 18.71 0.23
N THR A 149 20.89 18.07 -0.86
CA THR A 149 21.73 17.22 -1.72
C THR A 149 22.45 18.04 -2.81
N GLU A 150 21.91 19.21 -3.15
CA GLU A 150 22.50 20.17 -4.11
C GLU A 150 23.53 21.12 -3.48
N MET A 151 23.71 21.08 -2.15
CA MET A 151 24.73 21.82 -1.39
C MET A 151 26.00 21.00 -1.15
#